data_AF-A0A843E5M2-F1
#
_entry.id   AF-A0A843E5M2-F1
#
_cell.length_a   1.000
_cell.length_b   1.000
_cell.length_c   1.000
_cell.angle_alpha   90.00
_cell.angle_beta   90.00
_cell.angle_gamma   90.00
#
_symmetry.space_group_name_H-M   'P 1'
#
loop_
_entity.id
_entity.type
_entity.pdbx_description
1 polymer ?
#
loop_
_entity_poly.entity_id
_entity_poly.type
_entity_poly.pdbx_seq_one_letter_code
_entity_poly.pdbx_strand_id
1 'polypeptide(L)' 'PVKTVPSGTILQGMVEGCHNCGRCVKECPEHALSIKPCEGGSTAFVMSDRCAGTACRRCERKCKDQLLHLDNFVINV' A
#
# COMPACT_ATOMS: atom_id res chain seq x y z
N PRO A 1 22.02 -14.90 13.88
CA PRO A 1 20.89 -14.09 13.36
C PRO A 1 20.08 -14.95 12.39
N VAL A 2 18.76 -15.06 12.58
CA VAL A 2 17.91 -15.85 11.67
C VAL A 2 17.66 -15.03 10.41
N LYS A 3 17.91 -15.62 9.24
CA LYS A 3 17.57 -15.03 7.94
C LYS A 3 16.07 -15.20 7.73
N THR A 4 15.30 -14.12 7.83
CA THR A 4 13.87 -14.15 7.52
C THR A 4 13.68 -14.00 6.01
N VAL A 5 12.78 -14.81 5.45
CA VAL A 5 12.32 -14.71 4.06
C VAL A 5 10.86 -14.26 4.11
N PRO A 6 10.50 -13.13 3.48
CA PRO A 6 9.10 -12.68 3.46
C PRO A 6 8.24 -13.72 2.74
N SER A 7 7.11 -14.06 3.36
CA SER A 7 6.23 -15.15 2.93
C SER A 7 4.89 -14.58 2.50
N GLY A 8 4.76 -14.18 1.24
CA GLY A 8 3.53 -13.59 0.71
C GLY A 8 3.74 -13.05 -0.70
N THR A 9 2.78 -12.25 -1.15
CA THR A 9 2.80 -11.63 -2.48
C THR A 9 2.78 -10.12 -2.33
N ILE A 10 3.30 -9.41 -3.34
CA ILE A 10 3.20 -7.96 -3.42
C ILE A 10 2.00 -7.62 -4.29
N LEU A 11 0.98 -7.01 -3.69
CA LEU A 11 -0.09 -6.36 -4.44
C LEU A 11 0.42 -4.99 -4.86
N GLN A 12 0.12 -4.58 -6.08
CA GLN A 12 0.47 -3.27 -6.59
C GLN A 12 -0.64 -2.64 -7.40
N GLY A 13 -0.69 -1.30 -7.39
CA GLY A 13 -1.64 -0.55 -8.18
C GLY A 13 -1.21 0.91 -8.31
N MET A 14 -1.63 1.54 -9.41
CA MET A 14 -1.47 2.97 -9.61
C MET A 14 -2.54 3.72 -8.81
N VAL A 15 -2.10 4.75 -8.11
CA VAL A 15 -2.95 5.69 -7.37
C VAL A 15 -2.86 7.03 -8.11
N GLU A 16 -3.75 7.21 -9.08
CA GLU A 16 -3.83 8.42 -9.91
C GLU A 16 -4.05 9.66 -9.03
N GLY A 17 -3.36 10.76 -9.36
CA GLY A 17 -3.45 12.02 -8.60
C GLY A 17 -2.80 12.00 -7.21
N CYS A 18 -2.19 10.88 -6.78
CA CYS A 18 -1.47 10.83 -5.51
C CYS A 18 -0.26 11.77 -5.52
N HIS A 19 -0.23 12.71 -4.57
CA HIS A 19 0.89 13.64 -4.37
C HIS A 19 1.93 13.16 -3.35
N ASN A 20 1.92 11.86 -3.02
CA ASN A 20 2.88 11.22 -2.13
C ASN A 20 3.05 11.86 -0.73
N CYS A 21 1.96 12.24 -0.05
CA CYS A 21 2.03 12.82 1.30
C CYS A 21 2.46 11.83 2.41
N GLY A 22 2.53 10.53 2.13
CA GLY A 22 3.00 9.50 3.05
C GLY A 22 2.08 9.18 4.24
N ARG A 23 0.90 9.79 4.35
CA ARG A 23 -0.03 9.57 5.47
C ARG A 23 -0.54 8.13 5.55
N CYS A 24 -0.87 7.52 4.41
CA CYS A 24 -1.29 6.12 4.33
C CYS A 24 -0.19 5.14 4.80
N VAL A 25 1.07 5.43 4.47
CA VAL A 25 2.24 4.64 4.89
C VAL A 25 2.42 4.73 6.40
N LYS A 26 2.40 5.95 6.97
CA LYS A 26 2.59 6.20 8.41
C LYS A 26 1.48 5.58 9.28
N GLU A 27 0.25 5.50 8.75
CA GLU A 27 -0.90 4.98 9.49
C GLU A 27 -0.96 3.43 9.50
N CYS A 28 -0.19 2.76 8.64
CA CYS A 28 -0.20 1.30 8.56
C CYS A 28 0.56 0.70 9.77
N PRO A 29 -0.12 0.05 10.74
CA PRO A 29 0.54 -0.47 11.94
C PRO A 29 1.54 -1.60 11.62
N GLU A 30 1.28 -2.35 10.55
CA GLU A 30 2.08 -3.49 10.12
C GLU A 30 3.21 -3.13 9.15
N HIS A 31 3.36 -1.83 8.82
CA HIS A 31 4.31 -1.36 7.81
C HIS A 31 4.21 -2.12 6.47
N ALA A 32 2.98 -2.46 6.07
CA ALA A 32 2.69 -3.30 4.91
C ALA A 32 2.69 -2.51 3.58
N LEU A 33 2.47 -1.19 3.64
CA LEU A 33 2.29 -0.33 2.47
C LEU A 33 3.54 0.52 2.20
N SER A 34 3.96 0.56 0.94
CA SER A 34 4.97 1.51 0.41
C SER A 34 4.41 2.24 -0.80
N ILE A 35 4.85 3.48 -1.02
CA ILE A 35 4.44 4.34 -2.14
C ILE A 35 5.69 4.79 -2.90
N LYS A 36 5.67 4.71 -4.22
CA LYS A 36 6.70 5.28 -5.11
C LYS A 36 6.06 6.28 -6.07
N PRO A 37 6.54 7.53 -6.15
CA PRO A 37 6.06 8.50 -7.13
C PRO A 37 6.25 8.00 -8.57
N CYS A 38 5.31 8.31 -9.45
CA CYS A 38 5.40 8.10 -10.89
C CYS A 38 4.70 9.24 -11.64
N GLU A 39 4.79 9.24 -12.97
CA GLU A 39 4.06 10.21 -13.79
C GLU A 39 2.54 10.03 -13.58
N GLY A 40 1.83 11.13 -13.29
CA GLY A 40 0.38 11.11 -13.05
C GLY A 40 -0.07 10.64 -11.66
N GLY A 41 0.84 10.26 -10.74
CA GLY A 41 0.45 9.89 -9.38
C GLY A 41 1.53 9.13 -8.61
N SER A 42 1.16 7.97 -8.06
CA SER A 42 2.12 7.08 -7.39
C SER A 42 1.73 5.62 -7.52
N THR A 43 2.72 4.74 -7.59
CA THR A 43 2.51 3.29 -7.48
C THR A 43 2.55 2.87 -6.02
N ALA A 44 1.50 2.19 -5.57
CA ALA A 44 1.44 1.58 -4.25
C ALA A 44 1.89 0.12 -4.31
N PHE A 45 2.58 -0.32 -3.27
CA PHE A 45 3.04 -1.70 -3.07
C PHE A 45 2.60 -2.17 -1.69
N VAL A 46 1.90 -3.30 -1.61
CA VAL A 46 1.36 -3.85 -0.37
C VAL A 46 1.87 -5.27 -0.18
N MET A 47 2.58 -5.49 0.92
CA MET A 47 3.02 -6.80 1.38
C MET A 47 1.83 -7.55 1.98
N SER A 48 1.31 -8.57 1.29
CA SER A 48 0.09 -9.28 1.68
C SER A 48 0.23 -10.08 2.97
N ASP A 49 1.46 -10.46 3.31
CA ASP A 49 1.81 -11.19 4.54
C ASP A 49 1.77 -10.32 5.79
N ARG A 50 1.85 -9.00 5.62
CA ARG A 50 1.74 -8.01 6.70
C ARG A 50 0.38 -7.31 6.72
N CYS A 51 -0.30 -7.21 5.58
CA CYS A 51 -1.53 -6.44 5.49
C CYS A 51 -2.71 -7.13 6.20
N ALA A 52 -3.36 -6.45 7.15
CA ALA A 52 -4.58 -6.92 7.80
C ALA A 52 -5.86 -6.80 6.93
N GLY A 53 -5.72 -6.50 5.63
CA GLY A 53 -6.79 -6.56 4.63
C GLY A 53 -8.03 -5.70 4.95
N THR A 54 -9.20 -6.28 4.69
CA THR A 54 -10.53 -5.64 4.81
C THR A 54 -10.84 -5.13 6.21
N ALA A 55 -10.33 -5.78 7.26
CA ALA A 55 -10.57 -5.36 8.64
C ALA A 55 -9.85 -4.05 9.00
N CYS A 56 -8.72 -3.76 8.37
CA CYS A 56 -7.89 -2.61 8.72
C CYS A 56 -8.32 -1.35 7.95
N ARG A 57 -8.05 -1.31 6.64
CA ARG A 57 -8.38 -0.18 5.73
C ARG A 57 -7.99 1.22 6.26
N ARG A 58 -7.01 1.31 7.18
CA ARG A 58 -6.59 2.58 7.76
C ARG A 58 -5.88 3.48 6.74
N CYS A 59 -5.12 2.88 5.83
CA CYS A 59 -4.45 3.58 4.73
C CYS A 59 -5.44 4.35 3.84
N GLU A 60 -6.59 3.75 3.53
CA GLU A 60 -7.66 4.39 2.74
C GLU A 60 -8.32 5.52 3.53
N ARG A 61 -8.73 5.24 4.77
CA ARG A 61 -9.39 6.22 5.64
C ARG A 61 -8.53 7.45 5.92
N LYS A 62 -7.20 7.32 5.91
CA LYS A 62 -6.27 8.44 6.16
C LYS A 62 -5.95 9.26 4.92
N CYS A 63 -6.24 8.74 3.73
CA CYS A 63 -6.09 9.49 2.49
C CYS A 63 -7.17 10.58 2.44
N LYS A 64 -6.78 11.86 2.58
CA LYS A 64 -7.76 12.97 2.60
C LYS A 64 -8.46 13.10 1.25
N ASP A 65 -7.74 12.80 0.19
CA ASP A 65 -8.20 12.92 -1.20
C ASP A 65 -8.95 11.65 -1.65
N GLN A 66 -9.04 10.64 -0.77
CA GLN A 66 -9.74 9.38 -1.02
C GLN A 66 -9.30 8.63 -2.29
N LEU A 67 -8.06 8.85 -2.74
CA LEU A 67 -7.54 8.25 -3.98
C LEU A 67 -7.09 6.79 -3.83
N LEU A 68 -6.83 6.33 -2.60
CA LEU A 68 -6.23 5.02 -2.34
C LEU A 68 -7.32 4.00 -2.01
N HIS A 69 -7.46 3.00 -2.88
CA HIS A 69 -8.38 1.87 -2.73
C HIS A 69 -7.65 0.54 -2.95
N LEU A 70 -7.57 -0.31 -1.92
CA LEU A 70 -6.83 -1.57 -2.00
C LEU A 70 -7.47 -2.59 -2.96
N ASP A 71 -8.77 -2.46 -3.24
CA ASP A 71 -9.50 -3.38 -4.14
C ASP A 71 -9.02 -3.31 -5.59
N ASN A 72 -8.33 -2.21 -5.95
CA ASN A 72 -7.80 -2.00 -7.30
C ASN A 72 -6.40 -2.60 -7.48
N PHE A 73 -5.80 -3.15 -6.43
CA PHE A 73 -4.41 -3.62 -6.48
C PHE A 73 -4.37 -5.09 -6.89
N VAL A 74 -3.43 -5.41 -7.78
CA VAL A 74 -3.28 -6.72 -8.39
C VAL A 74 -1.92 -7.34 -8.05
N ILE A 75 -1.85 -8.66 -8.17
CA ILE A 75 -0.58 -9.37 -8.17
C ILE A 75 0.06 -9.15 -9.55
N ASN A 76 1.26 -8.59 -9.59
CA ASN A 76 2.07 -8.62 -10.80
C ASN A 76 2.88 -9.92 -10.78
N VAL A 77 2.50 -10.86 -11.65
CA VAL A 77 3.20 -12.13 -11.86
C VAL A 77 4.15 -12.00 -13.03
#